data_AF-A0A2N1IZC9-F1
#
_entry.id   AF-A0A2N1IZC9-F1
#
_cell.length_a   1.000
_cell.length_b   1.000
_cell.length_c   1.000
_cell.angle_alpha   90.00
_cell.angle_beta   90.00
_cell.angle_gamma   90.00
#
_symmetry.space_group_name_H-M   'P 1'
#
loop_
_entity.id
_entity.type
_entity.pdbx_description
1 polymer ?
#
loop_
_entity_poly.entity_id
_entity_poly.type
_entity_poly.pdbx_seq_one_letter_code
_entity_poly.pdbx_strand_id
1 'polypeptide(L)'
;MIFILFFGLLVILFVGLNIYDNMNLNRLEEYIKKQDCQTYIYSRGSYKAICQNGILILNNSFIVDINKDKKEILYKDIKQIVVKNNSILLNETKLDFKHKNSLDKFYNLLQDKLNDE
;
A
#
# COMPACT_ATOMS: atom_id res chain seq x y z
N MET A 1 -10.48 -0.26 41.93
CA MET A 1 -9.11 -0.78 41.75
C MET A 1 -9.01 -1.80 40.61
N ILE A 2 -9.88 -2.83 40.53
CA ILE A 2 -9.85 -3.83 39.44
C ILE A 2 -10.04 -3.21 38.03
N PHE A 3 -10.89 -2.20 37.89
CA PHE A 3 -11.09 -1.48 36.63
C PHE A 3 -9.83 -0.78 36.13
N ILE A 4 -9.05 -0.17 37.03
CA ILE A 4 -7.80 0.52 36.67
C ILE A 4 -6.77 -0.50 36.17
N LEU A 5 -6.68 -1.65 36.84
CA LEU A 5 -5.80 -2.75 36.41
C LEU A 5 -6.21 -3.27 35.03
N PHE A 6 -7.50 -3.46 34.80
CA PHE A 6 -8.05 -3.92 33.53
C PHE A 6 -7.79 -2.92 32.39
N PHE A 7 -8.08 -1.64 32.60
CA PHE A 7 -7.79 -0.60 31.61
C PHE A 7 -6.29 -0.41 31.39
N GLY A 8 -5.46 -0.57 32.43
CA GLY A 8 -4.00 -0.56 32.30
C GLY A 8 -3.49 -1.67 31.36
N LEU A 9 -4.02 -2.88 31.50
CA LEU A 9 -3.68 -4.00 30.60
C LEU A 9 -4.08 -3.70 29.15
N LEU A 10 -5.27 -3.14 28.93
CA LEU A 10 -5.75 -2.78 27.60
C LEU A 10 -4.85 -1.73 26.94
N VAL A 11 -4.42 -0.70 27.69
CA VAL A 11 -3.50 0.32 27.16
C VAL A 11 -2.18 -0.32 26.70
N ILE A 12 -1.60 -1.21 27.50
CA ILE A 12 -0.35 -1.90 27.15
C ILE A 12 -0.53 -2.72 25.87
N LEU A 13 -1.65 -3.44 25.75
CA LEU A 13 -1.98 -4.20 24.54
C LEU A 13 -2.09 -3.32 23.30
N PHE A 14 -2.81 -2.21 23.38
CA PHE A 14 -2.95 -1.28 22.24
C PHE A 14 -1.62 -0.64 21.85
N VAL A 15 -0.77 -0.29 22.82
CA VAL A 15 0.58 0.23 22.53
C VAL A 15 1.42 -0.83 21.82
N GLY A 16 1.42 -2.07 22.34
CA GLY A 16 2.14 -3.19 21.72
C GLY A 16 1.68 -3.45 20.29
N LEU A 17 0.37 -3.45 20.04
CA LEU A 17 -0.21 -3.63 18.70
C LEU A 17 0.21 -2.51 17.74
N ASN A 18 0.21 -1.24 18.19
CA ASN A 18 0.64 -0.12 17.35
C ASN A 18 2.14 -0.20 17.02
N ILE A 19 2.99 -0.57 17.99
CA ILE A 19 4.42 -0.75 17.73
C ILE A 19 4.64 -1.88 16.71
N TYR A 20 3.92 -2.98 16.86
CA TYR A 20 4.00 -4.12 15.96
C TYR A 20 3.53 -3.78 14.54
N ASP A 21 2.40 -3.09 14.39
CA ASP A 21 1.93 -2.60 13.09
C ASP A 21 2.95 -1.65 12.43
N ASN A 22 3.54 -0.73 13.21
CA ASN A 22 4.55 0.17 12.67
C ASN A 22 5.83 -0.57 12.20
N MET A 23 6.25 -1.63 12.91
CA MET A 23 7.34 -2.49 12.46
C MET A 23 7.01 -3.22 11.14
N ASN A 24 5.77 -3.66 10.98
CA ASN A 24 5.28 -4.27 9.74
C ASN A 24 5.33 -3.27 8.57
N LEU A 25 4.85 -2.04 8.78
CA LEU A 25 4.92 -0.97 7.79
C LEU A 25 6.36 -0.65 7.39
N ASN A 26 7.27 -0.54 8.37
CA ASN A 26 8.68 -0.31 8.09
C ASN A 26 9.29 -1.41 7.22
N ARG A 27 8.97 -2.67 7.48
CA ARG A 27 9.45 -3.81 6.66
C ARG A 27 8.96 -3.73 5.22
N LEU A 28 7.69 -3.39 5.01
CA LEU A 28 7.13 -3.20 3.67
C LEU A 28 7.79 -2.03 2.95
N GLU A 29 7.99 -0.91 3.63
CA GLU A 29 8.61 0.28 3.07
C GLU A 29 10.09 0.03 2.71
N GLU A 30 10.84 -0.63 3.59
CA GLU A 30 12.23 -1.02 3.32
C GLU A 30 12.31 -1.94 2.10
N TYR A 31 11.36 -2.86 1.93
CA TYR A 31 11.31 -3.70 0.73
C TYR A 31 11.10 -2.85 -0.53
N ILE A 32 10.15 -1.90 -0.53
CA ILE A 32 9.89 -1.01 -1.68
C ILE A 32 11.11 -0.16 -2.00
N LYS A 33 11.79 0.41 -0.99
CA LYS A 33 12.99 1.24 -1.20
C LYS A 33 14.15 0.48 -1.82
N LYS A 34 14.19 -0.85 -1.66
CA LYS A 34 15.18 -1.73 -2.29
C LYS A 34 14.80 -2.12 -3.73
N GLN A 35 13.56 -1.88 -4.13
CA GLN A 35 13.11 -2.06 -5.51
C GLN A 35 13.36 -0.78 -6.31
N ASP A 36 13.58 -0.90 -7.61
CA ASP A 36 13.76 0.23 -8.52
C ASP A 36 12.40 0.88 -8.85
N CYS A 37 11.82 1.51 -7.82
CA CYS A 37 10.53 2.18 -7.88
C CYS A 37 10.69 3.69 -7.75
N GLN A 38 10.15 4.42 -8.72
CA GLN A 38 10.29 5.88 -8.79
C GLN A 38 9.46 6.60 -7.74
N THR A 39 8.30 6.04 -7.40
CA THR A 39 7.43 6.61 -6.38
C THR A 39 6.62 5.52 -5.69
N TYR A 40 6.24 5.77 -4.44
CA TYR A 40 5.32 4.92 -3.70
C TYR A 40 4.40 5.75 -2.79
N ILE A 41 3.20 5.22 -2.55
CA ILE A 41 2.19 5.81 -1.68
C ILE A 41 1.59 4.72 -0.81
N TYR A 42 1.55 4.96 0.50
CA TYR A 42 0.76 4.15 1.42
C TYR A 42 -0.65 4.69 1.54
N SER A 43 -1.66 3.86 1.26
CA SER A 43 -3.06 4.24 1.42
C SER A 43 -3.96 3.04 1.60
N ARG A 44 -4.97 3.14 2.46
CA ARG A 44 -6.00 2.10 2.65
C ARG A 44 -5.40 0.71 2.93
N GLY A 45 -4.35 0.65 3.75
CA GLY A 45 -3.75 -0.62 4.17
C GLY A 45 -2.81 -1.25 3.14
N SER A 46 -2.40 -0.54 2.09
CA SER A 46 -1.39 -1.05 1.16
C SER A 46 -0.47 0.04 0.64
N TYR A 47 0.79 -0.32 0.46
CA TYR A 47 1.71 0.44 -0.36
C TYR A 47 1.44 0.14 -1.83
N LYS A 48 1.46 1.20 -2.65
CA LYS A 48 1.31 1.14 -4.10
C LYS A 48 2.49 1.89 -4.68
N ALA A 49 3.29 1.24 -5.50
CA ALA A 49 4.52 1.80 -6.06
C ALA A 49 4.52 1.69 -7.58
N ILE A 50 5.02 2.72 -8.24
CA ILE A 50 5.24 2.77 -9.68
C ILE A 50 6.71 2.45 -9.90
N CYS A 51 6.99 1.32 -10.55
CA CYS A 51 8.33 0.79 -10.73
C CYS A 51 8.67 0.70 -12.23
N GLN A 52 9.90 0.32 -12.56
CA GLN A 52 10.37 0.34 -13.94
C GLN A 52 9.48 -0.47 -14.90
N ASN A 53 9.09 -1.69 -14.53
CA ASN A 53 8.38 -2.63 -15.43
C ASN A 53 6.89 -2.78 -15.10
N GLY A 54 6.40 -2.09 -14.08
CA GLY A 54 5.03 -2.25 -13.61
C GLY A 54 4.75 -1.61 -12.27
N ILE A 55 3.58 -1.92 -11.75
CA ILE A 55 3.07 -1.47 -10.46
C ILE A 55 3.28 -2.57 -9.43
N LEU A 56 3.88 -2.21 -8.29
CA LEU A 56 4.04 -3.07 -7.13
C LEU A 56 3.02 -2.68 -6.06
N ILE A 57 2.28 -3.66 -5.55
CA ILE A 57 1.33 -3.50 -4.46
C ILE A 57 1.78 -4.40 -3.32
N LEU A 58 1.92 -3.84 -2.12
CA LEU A 58 2.20 -4.59 -0.90
C LEU A 58 1.10 -4.31 0.12
N ASN A 59 0.33 -5.32 0.47
CA ASN A 59 -0.71 -5.19 1.49
C ASN A 59 -0.10 -5.25 2.88
N ASN A 60 -0.54 -4.37 3.78
CA ASN A 60 -0.27 -4.53 5.19
C ASN A 60 -1.14 -5.68 5.72
N SER A 61 -0.54 -6.51 6.56
CA SER A 61 -1.16 -7.67 7.16
C SER A 61 -0.72 -7.77 8.61
N PHE A 62 -1.46 -8.53 9.42
CA PHE A 62 -1.07 -8.73 10.82
C PHE A 62 0.29 -9.41 10.91
N ILE A 63 0.58 -10.37 10.04
CA ILE A 63 1.89 -11.01 9.93
C ILE A 63 2.39 -10.78 8.51
N VAL A 64 3.30 -9.82 8.35
CA VAL A 64 3.86 -9.48 7.04
C VAL A 64 4.66 -10.64 6.46
N ASP A 65 4.25 -11.09 5.28
CA ASP A 65 4.96 -12.02 4.42
C ASP A 65 5.03 -11.43 3.03
N ILE A 66 6.20 -10.91 2.66
CA ILE A 66 6.40 -10.23 1.37
C ILE A 66 5.98 -11.08 0.18
N ASN A 67 6.17 -12.40 0.21
CA ASN A 67 5.84 -13.25 -0.93
C ASN A 67 4.33 -13.41 -1.10
N LYS A 68 3.56 -13.39 0.00
CA LYS A 68 2.11 -13.53 -0.02
C LYS A 68 1.40 -12.19 -0.16
N ASP A 69 1.93 -11.15 0.45
CA ASP A 69 1.32 -9.83 0.52
C ASP A 69 1.63 -8.98 -0.73
N LYS A 70 2.51 -9.47 -1.59
CA LYS A 70 2.91 -8.83 -2.84
C LYS A 70 2.00 -9.18 -4.01
N LYS A 71 1.67 -8.15 -4.78
CA LYS A 71 1.05 -8.26 -6.10
C LYS A 71 1.76 -7.33 -7.07
N GLU A 72 2.15 -7.86 -8.21
CA GLU A 72 2.80 -7.11 -9.29
C GLU A 72 1.86 -7.08 -10.50
N ILE A 73 1.77 -5.92 -11.15
CA ILE A 73 1.00 -5.72 -12.39
C ILE A 73 1.96 -5.11 -13.40
N LEU A 74 2.34 -5.88 -14.42
CA LEU A 74 3.21 -5.37 -15.48
C LEU A 74 2.43 -4.39 -16.36
N TYR A 75 3.08 -3.33 -16.85
CA TYR A 75 2.41 -2.32 -17.68
C TYR A 75 1.80 -2.92 -18.94
N LYS A 76 2.53 -3.82 -19.60
CA LYS A 76 2.05 -4.59 -20.77
C LYS A 76 0.76 -5.40 -20.52
N ASP A 77 0.48 -5.75 -19.27
CA ASP A 77 -0.71 -6.53 -18.90
C ASP A 77 -1.91 -5.63 -18.59
N ILE A 78 -1.72 -4.31 -18.50
CA ILE A 78 -2.79 -3.33 -18.25
C ILE A 78 -3.55 -3.09 -19.56
N LYS A 79 -4.78 -3.58 -19.64
CA LYS A 79 -5.66 -3.41 -20.80
C LYS A 79 -6.70 -2.33 -20.59
N GLN A 80 -7.09 -2.10 -19.34
CA GLN A 80 -8.12 -1.15 -18.97
C GLN A 80 -7.77 -0.44 -17.66
N ILE A 81 -7.95 0.89 -17.67
CA ILE A 81 -7.82 1.73 -16.48
C ILE A 81 -9.13 2.51 -16.29
N VAL A 82 -9.75 2.40 -15.11
CA VAL A 82 -10.95 3.15 -14.76
C VAL A 82 -10.76 3.84 -13.43
N VAL A 83 -11.00 5.15 -13.37
CA VAL A 83 -10.98 5.92 -12.13
C VAL A 83 -12.41 6.13 -11.63
N LYS A 84 -12.71 5.66 -10.42
CA LYS A 84 -14.03 5.84 -9.80
C LYS A 84 -13.93 5.80 -8.27
N ASN A 85 -14.66 6.67 -7.58
CA ASN A 85 -14.82 6.66 -6.12
C ASN A 85 -13.49 6.54 -5.34
N ASN A 86 -12.53 7.46 -5.57
CA ASN A 86 -11.19 7.44 -4.96
C ASN A 86 -10.45 6.09 -5.14
N SER A 87 -10.75 5.39 -6.23
CA SER A 87 -10.14 4.12 -6.59
C SER A 87 -9.70 4.14 -8.05
N ILE A 88 -8.61 3.42 -8.36
CA ILE A 88 -8.19 3.12 -9.73
C ILE A 88 -8.37 1.62 -9.93
N LEU A 89 -9.15 1.23 -10.94
CA LEU A 89 -9.31 -0.15 -11.34
C LEU A 89 -8.39 -0.43 -12.52
N LEU A 90 -7.46 -1.36 -12.34
CA LEU A 90 -6.51 -1.85 -13.34
C LEU A 90 -6.88 -3.28 -13.68
N ASN A 91 -7.52 -3.48 -14.83
CA ASN A 91 -8.21 -4.74 -15.17
C ASN A 91 -9.20 -5.13 -14.04
N GLU A 92 -8.92 -6.18 -13.27
CA GLU A 92 -9.72 -6.61 -12.10
C GLU A 92 -9.13 -6.13 -10.75
N THR A 93 -7.96 -5.50 -10.76
CA THR A 93 -7.27 -5.09 -9.53
C THR A 93 -7.68 -3.68 -9.13
N LYS A 94 -8.29 -3.55 -7.95
CA LYS A 94 -8.71 -2.27 -7.40
C LYS A 94 -7.62 -1.67 -6.49
N LEU A 95 -7.23 -0.44 -6.78
CA LEU A 95 -6.32 0.37 -5.97
C LEU A 95 -7.11 1.46 -5.24
N ASP A 96 -7.29 1.30 -3.94
CA ASP A 96 -8.05 2.24 -3.13
C ASP A 96 -7.16 3.32 -2.50
N PHE A 97 -7.65 4.55 -2.52
CA PHE A 97 -6.96 5.71 -1.95
C PHE A 97 -7.82 6.37 -0.87
N LYS A 98 -7.17 6.84 0.19
CA LYS A 98 -7.84 7.59 1.27
C LYS A 98 -8.30 8.96 0.79
N HIS A 99 -7.47 9.65 -0.01
CA HIS A 99 -7.71 11.01 -0.49
C HIS A 99 -7.60 11.08 -2.01
N LYS A 100 -8.44 11.92 -2.63
CA LYS A 100 -8.45 12.13 -4.08
C LYS A 100 -7.10 12.66 -4.58
N ASN A 101 -6.46 13.58 -3.88
CA ASN A 101 -5.14 14.10 -4.26
C ASN A 101 -4.07 13.00 -4.38
N SER A 102 -4.07 12.01 -3.47
CA SER A 102 -3.15 10.86 -3.55
C SER A 102 -3.45 9.97 -4.74
N LEU A 103 -4.73 9.81 -5.09
CA LEU A 103 -5.14 9.11 -6.30
C LEU A 103 -4.65 9.86 -7.53
N ASP A 104 -4.96 11.15 -7.64
CA ASP A 104 -4.65 11.96 -8.81
C ASP A 104 -3.13 11.99 -9.04
N LYS A 105 -2.34 12.13 -7.97
CA LYS A 105 -0.86 12.03 -8.04
C LYS A 105 -0.40 10.67 -8.55
N PHE A 106 -0.95 9.57 -8.02
CA PHE A 106 -0.58 8.23 -8.47
C PHE A 106 -0.98 7.99 -9.93
N TYR A 107 -2.19 8.41 -10.30
CA TYR A 107 -2.74 8.23 -11.63
C TYR A 107 -1.95 9.00 -12.68
N ASN A 108 -1.60 10.26 -12.41
CA ASN A 108 -0.78 11.06 -13.33
C ASN A 108 0.58 10.41 -13.58
N LEU A 109 1.26 9.97 -12.52
CA LEU A 109 2.55 9.27 -12.65
C LEU A 109 2.43 7.94 -13.41
N LEU A 110 1.30 7.25 -13.26
CA LEU A 110 1.03 6.04 -14.03
C LEU A 110 0.82 6.35 -15.52
N GLN A 111 0.08 7.42 -15.83
CA GLN A 111 -0.12 7.86 -17.22
C GLN A 111 1.19 8.30 -17.87
N ASP A 112 2.01 9.08 -17.17
CA ASP A 112 3.34 9.48 -17.65
C ASP A 112 4.17 8.25 -18.02
N LYS A 113 4.16 7.23 -17.16
CA LYS A 113 4.86 5.96 -17.44
C LYS A 113 4.35 5.18 -18.62
N LEU A 114 3.03 5.11 -18.81
CA LEU A 114 2.43 4.39 -19.92
C LEU A 114 2.59 5.11 -21.26
N ASN A 115 2.84 6.42 -21.26
CA ASN A 115 3.08 7.21 -22.47
C ASN A 115 4.56 7.26 -22.86
N ASP A 116 5.48 7.00 -21.91
CA ASP A 116 6.93 6.92 -22.13
C ASP A 116 7.40 5.52 -22.61
N GLU A 117 6.54 4.49 -22.54
CA GLU A 117 6.77 3.13 -23.09
C GLU A 117 6.24 2.98 -24.53
#